data_AF-A0A9D4WZX9-F1
#
_entry.id   AF-A0A9D4WZX9-F1
#
_cell.length_a   1.000
_cell.length_b   1.000
_cell.length_c   1.000
_cell.angle_alpha   90.00
_cell.angle_beta   90.00
_cell.angle_gamma   90.00
#
_symmetry.space_group_name_H-M   'P 1'
#
loop_
_entity.id
_entity.type
_entity.pdbx_description
1 polymer ?
#
loop_
_entity_poly.entity_id
_entity_poly.type
_entity_poly.pdbx_seq_one_letter_code
_entity_poly.pdbx_strand_id
1 'polypeptide(L)'
;YSVARFIQNRGSFVNYYMYHGGTNFGRTSSGLFIATSYDYDAPIDEYGLVNEPKWGHLRDLHKAIKQCEPALIAVDPTVTYFGKNLEAHVYYISSSVCVAFLANYDTKSAATVTFGNSHHDLPPWSVSILPDCKTEVFNTAKVGVQSIIKTMTPTNITFDWQSYTEDPAFSSEDDSVTAEALWEQINVTRDSSDYLWYLTE
;
A
#
# COMPACT_ATOMS: atom_id res chain seq x y z
N TYR A 1 9.92 -1.83 -5.48
CA TYR A 1 11.03 -0.88 -5.72
C TYR A 1 11.28 0.02 -4.50
N SER A 2 10.33 0.88 -4.12
CA SER A 2 10.50 1.89 -3.05
C SER A 2 11.07 1.34 -1.74
N VAL A 3 10.54 0.22 -1.26
CA VAL A 3 11.00 -0.45 -0.03
C VAL A 3 12.48 -0.84 -0.14
N ALA A 4 12.90 -1.53 -1.20
CA ALA A 4 14.30 -1.90 -1.39
C ALA A 4 15.21 -0.66 -1.47
N ARG A 5 14.77 0.42 -2.14
CA ARG A 5 15.50 1.68 -2.22
C ARG A 5 15.65 2.37 -0.85
N PHE A 6 14.66 2.26 0.01
CA PHE A 6 14.73 2.77 1.38
C PHE A 6 15.69 1.91 2.24
N ILE A 7 15.51 0.59 2.22
CA ILE A 7 16.33 -0.35 3.00
C ILE A 7 17.80 -0.30 2.58
N GLN A 8 18.11 -0.26 1.28
CA GLN A 8 19.50 -0.20 0.82
C GLN A 8 20.24 1.03 1.36
N ASN A 9 19.50 2.13 1.63
CA ASN A 9 20.02 3.40 2.13
C ASN A 9 19.73 3.59 3.63
N ARG A 10 20.06 2.59 4.46
CA ARG A 10 19.97 2.62 5.94
C ARG A 10 18.55 2.70 6.50
N GLY A 11 17.53 2.49 5.68
CA GLY A 11 16.17 2.36 6.13
C GLY A 11 16.01 1.12 7.02
N SER A 12 15.47 1.29 8.24
CA SER A 12 15.38 0.21 9.24
C SER A 12 13.94 -0.14 9.63
N PHE A 13 12.96 0.66 9.22
CA PHE A 13 11.55 0.43 9.51
C PHE A 13 10.68 0.81 8.31
N VAL A 14 9.83 -0.12 7.88
CA VAL A 14 8.88 0.07 6.79
C VAL A 14 7.52 -0.44 7.25
N ASN A 15 6.49 0.39 7.06
CA ASN A 15 5.10 0.00 7.28
C ASN A 15 4.29 0.19 6.00
N TYR A 16 3.50 -0.82 5.63
CA TYR A 16 2.57 -0.72 4.52
C TYR A 16 1.28 -0.09 5.01
N TYR A 17 1.01 1.14 4.58
CA TYR A 17 -0.28 1.78 4.82
C TYR A 17 -1.07 1.79 3.50
N MET A 18 -2.03 0.90 3.27
CA MET A 18 -2.52 -0.18 4.16
C MET A 18 -1.90 -1.55 3.79
N TYR A 19 -1.71 -2.43 4.79
CA TYR A 19 -1.47 -3.85 4.53
C TYR A 19 -2.78 -4.61 4.30
N HIS A 20 -3.81 -4.25 5.05
CA HIS A 20 -5.22 -4.55 4.79
C HIS A 20 -6.00 -3.26 5.05
N GLY A 21 -6.75 -2.80 4.05
CA GLY A 21 -7.54 -1.57 4.15
C GLY A 21 -8.90 -1.81 4.80
N GLY A 22 -9.70 -2.71 4.22
CA GLY A 22 -11.01 -3.10 4.73
C GLY A 22 -12.13 -2.16 4.28
N THR A 23 -13.12 -1.95 5.16
CA THR A 23 -14.37 -1.25 4.85
C THR A 23 -14.71 -0.29 5.98
N ASN A 24 -15.14 0.93 5.61
CA ASN A 24 -15.73 1.91 6.51
C ASN A 24 -17.19 1.55 6.78
N PHE A 25 -17.44 0.66 7.75
CA PHE A 25 -18.79 0.25 8.11
C PHE A 25 -19.58 1.33 8.86
N GLY A 26 -20.91 1.25 8.77
CA GLY A 26 -21.79 2.21 9.43
C GLY A 26 -21.64 3.61 8.84
N ARG A 27 -21.96 4.63 9.63
CA ARG A 27 -21.97 6.03 9.19
C ARG A 27 -20.87 6.91 9.78
N THR A 28 -20.22 6.48 10.85
CA THR A 28 -19.21 7.27 11.59
C THR A 28 -17.77 6.79 11.37
N SER A 29 -17.53 5.96 10.35
CA SER A 29 -16.19 5.40 10.08
C SER A 29 -15.46 6.17 8.98
N SER A 30 -16.12 6.47 7.87
CA SER A 30 -15.52 7.16 6.73
C SER A 30 -15.35 8.66 7.01
N GLY A 31 -14.24 9.21 6.52
CA GLY A 31 -14.05 10.66 6.47
C GLY A 31 -14.86 11.31 5.35
N LEU A 32 -14.72 12.63 5.22
CA LEU A 32 -15.40 13.44 4.21
C LEU A 32 -15.20 12.87 2.79
N PHE A 33 -16.30 12.46 2.15
CA PHE A 33 -16.34 11.87 0.80
C PHE A 33 -15.45 10.63 0.60
N ILE A 34 -15.01 9.98 1.68
CA ILE A 34 -14.33 8.70 1.59
C ILE A 34 -15.39 7.61 1.37
N ALA A 35 -15.16 6.77 0.36
CA ALA A 35 -16.06 5.67 0.04
C ALA A 35 -16.18 4.67 1.22
N THR A 36 -17.26 3.88 1.19
CA THR A 36 -17.42 2.73 2.09
C THR A 36 -16.25 1.75 1.92
N SER A 37 -15.80 1.50 0.69
CA SER A 37 -14.59 0.72 0.44
C SER A 37 -13.35 1.49 0.89
N TYR A 38 -12.49 0.81 1.67
CA TYR A 38 -11.18 1.30 2.07
C TYR A 38 -10.05 0.37 1.56
N ASP A 39 -10.27 -0.34 0.45
CA ASP A 39 -9.39 -1.37 -0.12
C ASP A 39 -7.91 -0.94 -0.26
N TYR A 40 -7.67 0.30 -0.68
CA TYR A 40 -6.33 0.90 -0.85
C TYR A 40 -5.42 0.20 -1.87
N ASP A 41 -5.94 -0.73 -2.69
CA ASP A 41 -5.11 -1.67 -3.46
C ASP A 41 -4.09 -2.36 -2.54
N ALA A 42 -4.52 -2.67 -1.31
CA ALA A 42 -3.65 -3.23 -0.29
C ALA A 42 -3.19 -4.66 -0.66
N PRO A 43 -2.09 -5.17 -0.08
CA PRO A 43 -1.67 -6.57 -0.24
C PRO A 43 -2.77 -7.58 0.17
N ILE A 44 -3.59 -7.24 1.15
CA ILE A 44 -4.82 -7.96 1.48
C ILE A 44 -5.98 -7.04 1.15
N ASP A 45 -6.86 -7.49 0.26
CA ASP A 45 -7.95 -6.66 -0.26
C ASP A 45 -9.07 -6.41 0.77
N GLU A 46 -10.05 -5.59 0.39
CA GLU A 46 -11.19 -5.24 1.23
C GLU A 46 -11.89 -6.46 1.85
N TYR A 47 -11.98 -7.56 1.12
CA TYR A 47 -12.67 -8.78 1.54
C TYR A 47 -11.76 -9.77 2.29
N GLY A 48 -10.50 -9.40 2.54
CA GLY A 48 -9.53 -10.26 3.22
C GLY A 48 -8.83 -11.26 2.29
N LEU A 49 -8.99 -11.15 0.98
CA LEU A 49 -8.32 -12.02 0.01
C LEU A 49 -6.92 -11.49 -0.31
N VAL A 50 -6.02 -12.40 -0.68
CA VAL A 50 -4.66 -12.05 -1.10
C VAL A 50 -4.70 -11.36 -2.45
N ASN A 51 -4.20 -10.12 -2.52
CA ASN A 51 -4.10 -9.34 -3.75
C ASN A 51 -2.81 -9.70 -4.49
N GLU A 52 -2.87 -10.70 -5.37
CA GLU A 52 -1.73 -11.12 -6.19
C GLU A 52 -1.62 -10.34 -7.51
N PRO A 53 -0.40 -10.00 -7.96
CA PRO A 53 0.88 -10.52 -7.49
C PRO A 53 1.53 -9.69 -6.36
N LYS A 54 0.86 -8.63 -5.90
CA LYS A 54 1.44 -7.65 -4.97
C LYS A 54 1.85 -8.30 -3.65
N TRP A 55 0.96 -9.06 -3.04
CA TRP A 55 1.24 -9.71 -1.76
C TRP A 55 2.40 -10.69 -1.86
N GLY A 56 2.39 -11.59 -2.85
CA GLY A 56 3.45 -12.58 -3.04
C GLY A 56 4.79 -11.93 -3.38
N HIS A 57 4.79 -10.89 -4.23
CA HIS A 57 6.01 -10.16 -4.57
C HIS A 57 6.60 -9.43 -3.36
N LEU A 58 5.77 -8.83 -2.50
CA LEU A 58 6.21 -8.23 -1.24
C LEU A 58 6.68 -9.28 -0.22
N ARG A 59 6.02 -10.44 -0.14
CA ARG A 59 6.47 -11.57 0.68
C ARG A 59 7.88 -12.00 0.27
N ASP A 60 8.16 -12.14 -1.02
CA ASP A 60 9.45 -12.59 -1.50
C ASP A 60 10.54 -11.51 -1.34
N LEU A 61 10.17 -10.23 -1.47
CA LEU A 61 11.03 -9.11 -1.04
C LEU A 61 11.41 -9.23 0.45
N HIS A 62 10.45 -9.48 1.34
CA HIS A 62 10.74 -9.63 2.77
C HIS A 62 11.64 -10.81 3.07
N LYS A 63 11.46 -11.96 2.39
CA LYS A 63 12.37 -13.10 2.51
C LYS A 63 13.79 -12.73 2.09
N ALA A 64 13.96 -11.98 1.01
CA ALA A 64 15.27 -11.51 0.57
C ALA A 64 15.91 -10.53 1.59
N ILE A 65 15.14 -9.59 2.13
CA ILE A 65 15.59 -8.68 3.19
C ILE A 65 16.00 -9.46 4.46
N LYS A 66 15.24 -10.49 4.84
CA LYS A 66 15.56 -11.33 6.00
C LYS A 66 16.87 -12.10 5.85
N GLN A 67 17.19 -12.56 4.64
CA GLN A 67 18.52 -13.14 4.37
C GLN A 67 19.65 -12.11 4.53
N CYS A 68 19.35 -10.82 4.34
CA CYS A 68 20.30 -9.72 4.47
C CYS A 68 20.40 -9.14 5.89
N GLU A 69 19.46 -9.48 6.78
CA GLU A 69 19.26 -8.85 8.09
C GLU A 69 20.53 -8.78 8.95
N PRO A 70 21.36 -9.84 9.08
CA PRO A 70 22.59 -9.77 9.87
C PRO A 70 23.56 -8.67 9.41
N ALA A 71 23.61 -8.38 8.11
CA ALA A 71 24.46 -7.31 7.57
C ALA A 71 23.83 -5.94 7.76
N LEU A 72 22.52 -5.83 7.51
CA LEU A 72 21.76 -4.59 7.59
C LEU A 72 21.77 -3.97 8.99
N ILE A 73 21.85 -4.79 10.05
CA ILE A 73 21.87 -4.32 11.44
C ILE A 73 23.29 -4.11 12.01
N ALA A 74 24.31 -4.63 11.33
CA ALA A 74 25.68 -4.64 11.85
C ALA A 74 26.51 -3.46 11.34
N VAL A 75 26.27 -3.01 10.11
CA VAL A 75 27.12 -2.02 9.42
C VAL A 75 26.30 -1.06 8.56
N ASP A 76 26.91 0.05 8.20
CA ASP A 76 26.38 0.97 7.19
C ASP A 76 26.84 0.59 5.77
N PRO A 77 26.05 0.91 4.72
CA PRO A 77 26.42 0.59 3.35
C PRO A 77 27.55 1.49 2.84
N THR A 78 28.43 0.91 2.04
CA THR A 78 29.29 1.66 1.12
C THR A 78 28.61 1.77 -0.24
N VAL A 79 28.58 2.96 -0.81
CA VAL A 79 27.94 3.23 -2.10
C VAL A 79 28.99 3.25 -3.22
N THR A 80 28.73 2.49 -4.27
CA THR A 80 29.55 2.42 -5.50
C THR A 80 28.71 2.83 -6.69
N TYR A 81 29.28 3.61 -7.61
CA TYR A 81 28.60 4.10 -8.80
C TYR A 81 29.14 3.41 -10.05
N PHE A 82 28.26 2.79 -10.85
CA PHE A 82 28.65 2.15 -12.13
C PHE A 82 28.44 3.05 -13.34
N GLY A 83 27.73 4.16 -13.16
CA GLY A 83 27.38 5.09 -14.22
C GLY A 83 26.18 5.92 -13.83
N LYS A 84 25.63 6.66 -14.80
CA LYS A 84 24.41 7.42 -14.59
C LYS A 84 23.27 6.47 -14.19
N ASN A 85 22.60 6.77 -13.08
CA ASN A 85 21.46 6.01 -12.55
C ASN A 85 21.77 4.58 -12.07
N LEU A 86 23.05 4.16 -11.97
CA LEU A 86 23.43 2.81 -11.56
C LEU A 86 24.29 2.84 -10.30
N GLU A 87 23.79 2.22 -9.23
CA GLU A 87 24.43 2.19 -7.92
C GLU A 87 24.49 0.78 -7.33
N ALA A 88 25.52 0.51 -6.52
CA ALA A 88 25.53 -0.58 -5.56
C ALA A 88 25.60 -0.02 -4.15
N HIS A 89 24.76 -0.53 -3.26
CA HIS A 89 24.83 -0.29 -1.82
C HIS A 89 25.28 -1.60 -1.18
N VAL A 90 26.50 -1.62 -0.62
CA VAL A 90 27.14 -2.85 -0.15
C VAL A 90 27.41 -2.79 1.35
N TYR A 91 26.90 -3.77 2.07
CA TYR A 91 27.08 -3.94 3.51
C TYR A 91 28.16 -5.01 3.74
N TYR A 92 29.37 -4.58 4.13
CA TYR A 92 30.48 -5.47 4.43
C TYR A 92 30.57 -5.74 5.93
N ILE A 93 30.21 -6.96 6.36
CA ILE A 93 30.41 -7.37 7.77
C ILE A 93 31.88 -7.74 8.00
N SER A 94 32.47 -8.45 7.04
CA SER A 94 33.88 -8.84 7.03
C SER A 94 34.35 -9.00 5.58
N SER A 95 35.63 -9.36 5.38
CA SER A 95 36.17 -9.61 4.04
C SER A 95 35.47 -10.76 3.28
N SER A 96 34.75 -11.64 3.97
CA SER A 96 34.09 -12.82 3.38
C SER A 96 32.57 -12.80 3.47
N VAL A 97 31.97 -11.85 4.18
CA VAL A 97 30.51 -11.76 4.37
C VAL A 97 30.04 -10.38 3.97
N CYS A 98 29.27 -10.31 2.88
CA CYS A 98 28.65 -9.07 2.44
C CYS A 98 27.28 -9.29 1.80
N VAL A 99 26.48 -8.23 1.84
CA VAL A 99 25.19 -8.11 1.17
C VAL A 99 25.28 -6.95 0.19
N ALA A 100 24.70 -7.08 -1.00
CA ALA A 100 24.63 -6.00 -1.97
C ALA A 100 23.20 -5.75 -2.48
N PHE A 101 22.89 -4.47 -2.68
CA PHE A 101 21.73 -4.01 -3.42
C PHE A 101 22.22 -3.32 -4.69
N LEU A 102 21.83 -3.82 -5.86
CA LEU A 102 22.20 -3.25 -7.15
C LEU A 102 20.99 -2.53 -7.74
N ALA A 103 21.08 -1.21 -7.91
CA ALA A 103 19.96 -0.37 -8.26
C ALA A 103 20.13 0.24 -9.66
N ASN A 104 19.06 0.18 -10.45
CA ASN A 104 18.88 0.95 -11.67
C ASN A 104 17.73 1.94 -11.48
N TYR A 105 18.07 3.23 -11.42
CA TYR A 105 17.12 4.33 -11.26
C TYR A 105 16.58 4.86 -12.58
N ASP A 106 17.08 4.37 -13.72
CA ASP A 106 16.54 4.75 -15.01
C ASP A 106 15.13 4.15 -15.16
N THR A 107 14.14 5.02 -15.37
CA THR A 107 12.73 4.60 -15.49
C THR A 107 12.38 3.95 -16.83
N LYS A 108 13.28 4.01 -17.82
CA LYS A 108 12.99 3.62 -19.20
C LYS A 108 13.95 2.55 -19.73
N SER A 109 15.22 2.59 -19.34
CA SER A 109 16.24 1.74 -19.92
C SER A 109 16.77 0.70 -18.93
N ALA A 110 16.87 -0.55 -19.40
CA ALA A 110 17.59 -1.60 -18.69
C ALA A 110 19.10 -1.36 -18.79
N ALA A 111 19.86 -1.92 -17.85
CA ALA A 111 21.31 -1.88 -17.86
C ALA A 111 21.90 -3.18 -17.32
N THR A 112 23.10 -3.51 -17.78
CA THR A 112 23.88 -4.61 -17.22
C THR A 112 25.05 -4.01 -16.45
N VAL A 113 25.22 -4.40 -15.19
CA VAL A 113 26.36 -4.00 -14.36
C VAL A 113 27.26 -5.18 -14.09
N THR A 114 28.58 -4.93 -14.05
CA THR A 114 29.55 -5.92 -13.57
C THR A 114 29.79 -5.66 -12.08
N PHE A 115 29.39 -6.61 -11.23
CA PHE A 115 29.60 -6.53 -9.78
C PHE A 115 30.30 -7.80 -9.31
N GLY A 116 31.42 -7.64 -8.60
CA GLY A 116 32.35 -8.74 -8.35
C GLY A 116 32.87 -9.32 -9.68
N ASN A 117 32.68 -10.63 -9.87
CA ASN A 117 33.07 -11.34 -11.10
C ASN A 117 31.85 -11.78 -11.94
N SER A 118 30.70 -11.14 -11.76
CA SER A 118 29.44 -11.53 -12.40
C SER A 118 28.73 -10.33 -13.02
N HIS A 119 28.01 -10.60 -14.11
CA HIS A 119 27.14 -9.63 -14.78
C HIS A 119 25.72 -9.75 -14.23
N HIS A 120 25.11 -8.62 -13.94
CA HIS A 120 23.75 -8.54 -13.42
C HIS A 120 22.90 -7.64 -14.32
N ASP A 121 21.85 -8.22 -14.89
CA ASP A 121 20.86 -7.48 -15.67
C ASP A 121 19.83 -6.83 -14.75
N LEU A 122 19.79 -5.50 -14.79
CA LEU A 122 18.92 -4.65 -14.02
C LEU A 122 17.84 -4.04 -14.93
N PRO A 123 16.58 -4.50 -14.83
CA PRO A 123 15.45 -3.85 -15.50
C PRO A 123 15.35 -2.35 -15.13
N PRO A 124 14.62 -1.55 -15.92
CA PRO A 124 14.33 -0.18 -15.56
C PRO A 124 13.64 -0.12 -14.19
N TRP A 125 13.94 0.93 -13.41
CA TRP A 125 13.31 1.21 -12.12
C TRP A 125 13.30 0.01 -11.17
N SER A 126 14.47 -0.60 -10.97
CA SER A 126 14.59 -1.84 -10.21
C SER A 126 15.77 -1.85 -9.24
N VAL A 127 15.66 -2.70 -8.21
CA VAL A 127 16.74 -3.04 -7.29
C VAL A 127 16.83 -4.56 -7.21
N SER A 128 18.03 -5.09 -7.44
CA SER A 128 18.38 -6.50 -7.20
C SER A 128 19.01 -6.67 -5.82
N ILE A 129 18.66 -7.75 -5.12
CA ILE A 129 19.15 -8.07 -3.77
C ILE A 129 20.02 -9.32 -3.83
N LEU A 130 21.25 -9.21 -3.36
CA LEU A 130 22.26 -10.26 -3.34
C LEU A 130 22.74 -10.47 -1.90
N PRO A 131 22.18 -11.45 -1.15
CA PRO A 131 22.50 -11.68 0.26
C PRO A 131 23.95 -12.14 0.51
N ASP A 132 24.64 -12.58 -0.53
CA ASP A 132 26.02 -13.06 -0.52
C ASP A 132 26.94 -12.26 -1.47
N CYS A 133 26.47 -11.11 -1.96
CA CYS A 133 27.09 -10.29 -3.02
C CYS A 133 27.32 -11.01 -4.36
N LYS A 134 26.75 -12.20 -4.58
CA LYS A 134 26.99 -13.00 -5.78
C LYS A 134 25.71 -13.40 -6.49
N THR A 135 24.76 -14.00 -5.77
CA THR A 135 23.54 -14.54 -6.36
C THR A 135 22.37 -13.58 -6.13
N GLU A 136 21.75 -13.13 -7.22
CA GLU A 136 20.49 -12.39 -7.15
C GLU A 136 19.37 -13.33 -6.71
N VAL A 137 18.81 -13.10 -5.53
CA VAL A 137 17.67 -13.88 -5.02
C VAL A 137 16.33 -13.19 -5.28
N PHE A 138 16.36 -11.88 -5.55
CA PHE A 138 15.18 -11.07 -5.79
C PHE A 138 15.54 -9.83 -6.61
N ASN A 139 14.67 -9.44 -7.54
CA ASN A 139 14.70 -8.12 -8.18
C ASN A 139 13.30 -7.50 -8.15
N THR A 140 13.20 -6.22 -7.81
CA THR A 140 11.91 -5.56 -7.59
C THR A 140 11.01 -5.46 -8.82
N ALA A 141 11.54 -5.63 -10.03
CA ALA A 141 10.80 -5.59 -11.29
C ALA A 141 10.61 -6.99 -11.93
N LYS A 142 11.32 -8.02 -11.46
CA LYS A 142 11.16 -9.41 -11.91
C LYS A 142 10.07 -10.09 -11.06
N VAL A 143 8.80 -9.90 -11.44
CA VAL A 143 7.65 -10.47 -10.73
C VAL A 143 7.47 -11.93 -11.13
N GLY A 144 7.77 -12.86 -10.21
CA GLY A 144 7.63 -14.31 -10.42
C GLY A 144 6.30 -14.90 -9.92
N VAL A 145 5.42 -14.07 -9.38
CA VAL A 145 4.14 -14.50 -8.80
C VAL A 145 3.01 -14.33 -9.82
N GLN A 146 2.12 -15.31 -9.91
CA GLN A 146 0.98 -15.28 -10.81
C GLN A 146 -0.07 -14.25 -10.35
N SER A 147 -0.55 -13.42 -11.27
CA SER A 147 -1.65 -12.48 -11.00
C SER A 147 -3.00 -13.20 -10.88
N ILE A 148 -3.87 -12.69 -10.03
CA ILE A 148 -5.25 -13.18 -9.88
C ILE A 148 -6.21 -12.12 -10.40
N ILE A 149 -7.21 -12.54 -11.19
CA ILE A 149 -8.31 -11.68 -11.62
C ILE A 149 -9.47 -11.89 -10.65
N LYS A 150 -9.89 -10.82 -9.98
CA LYS A 150 -11.02 -10.85 -9.05
C LYS A 150 -12.33 -10.83 -9.84
N THR A 151 -13.28 -11.67 -9.43
CA THR A 151 -14.62 -11.72 -10.03
C THR A 151 -15.67 -11.76 -8.93
N MET A 152 -16.81 -11.11 -9.19
CA MET A 152 -17.98 -11.15 -8.32
C MET A 152 -19.08 -11.85 -9.09
N THR A 153 -19.35 -13.12 -8.76
CA THR A 153 -20.42 -13.90 -9.39
C THR A 153 -21.68 -13.84 -8.54
N PRO A 154 -22.83 -13.45 -9.11
CA PRO A 154 -24.09 -13.46 -8.38
C PRO A 154 -24.40 -14.85 -7.82
N THR A 155 -24.86 -14.92 -6.58
CA THR A 155 -25.44 -16.14 -6.01
C THR A 155 -26.91 -16.22 -6.41
N ASN A 156 -27.43 -17.43 -6.70
CA ASN A 156 -28.83 -17.66 -7.12
C ASN A 156 -29.84 -17.49 -5.97
N ILE A 157 -29.78 -16.36 -5.27
CA ILE A 157 -30.64 -16.00 -4.14
C ILE A 157 -31.49 -14.81 -4.58
N THR A 158 -32.80 -14.93 -4.40
CA THR A 158 -33.76 -13.85 -4.59
C THR A 158 -34.23 -13.34 -3.24
N PHE A 159 -34.40 -12.03 -3.13
CA PHE A 159 -34.91 -11.38 -1.93
C PHE A 159 -36.38 -11.01 -2.12
N ASP A 160 -37.21 -11.26 -1.12
CA ASP A 160 -38.61 -10.82 -1.07
C ASP A 160 -38.68 -9.48 -0.33
N TRP A 161 -38.75 -8.38 -1.09
CA TRP A 161 -38.61 -7.02 -0.56
C TRP A 161 -39.96 -6.42 -0.12
N GLN A 162 -39.94 -5.71 0.99
CA GLN A 162 -41.00 -4.79 1.41
C GLN A 162 -40.51 -3.35 1.28
N SER A 163 -41.43 -2.41 1.09
CA SER A 163 -41.10 -0.98 1.02
C SER A 163 -41.91 -0.16 2.01
N TYR A 164 -41.27 0.88 2.54
CA TYR A 164 -41.90 1.94 3.32
C TYR A 164 -41.46 3.27 2.72
N THR A 165 -42.39 4.21 2.58
CA THR A 165 -42.12 5.55 2.09
C THR A 165 -41.97 6.47 3.29
N GLU A 166 -40.78 7.05 3.46
CA GLU A 166 -40.54 8.12 4.43
C GLU A 166 -41.29 9.37 3.97
N ASP A 167 -42.10 9.96 4.85
CA ASP A 167 -42.85 11.17 4.56
C ASP A 167 -41.89 12.40 4.49
N PRO A 168 -42.13 13.37 3.58
CA PRO A 168 -41.35 14.60 3.56
C PRO A 168 -41.48 15.36 4.89
N ALA A 169 -40.36 15.90 5.39
CA ALA A 169 -40.42 16.80 6.53
C ALA A 169 -41.15 18.10 6.17
N PHE A 170 -42.03 18.57 7.05
CA PHE A 170 -42.75 19.83 6.93
C PHE A 170 -42.64 20.60 8.26
N SER A 171 -42.64 21.93 8.19
CA SER A 171 -42.62 22.77 9.39
C SER A 171 -43.94 22.66 10.15
N SER A 172 -43.87 22.56 11.47
CA SER A 172 -45.05 22.48 12.32
C SER A 172 -44.87 23.28 13.62
N GLU A 173 -45.97 23.69 14.25
CA GLU A 173 -45.91 24.38 15.54
C GLU A 173 -45.32 23.49 16.67
N ASP A 174 -45.25 22.18 16.45
CA ASP A 174 -44.70 21.20 17.38
C ASP A 174 -43.19 20.91 17.15
N ASP A 175 -42.52 21.69 16.28
CA ASP A 175 -41.10 21.49 15.97
C ASP A 175 -40.23 21.69 17.22
N SER A 176 -39.51 20.63 17.60
CA SER A 176 -38.74 20.57 18.85
C SER A 176 -37.55 21.54 18.96
N VAL A 177 -37.10 22.13 17.83
CA VAL A 177 -35.97 23.06 17.75
C VAL A 177 -36.26 24.14 16.71
N THR A 178 -36.31 25.40 17.12
CA THR A 178 -36.55 26.56 16.25
C THR A 178 -35.52 27.68 16.50
N ALA A 179 -35.23 28.49 15.48
CA ALA A 179 -34.30 29.61 15.57
C ALA A 179 -34.58 30.68 14.51
N GLU A 180 -34.39 31.96 14.85
CA GLU A 180 -34.37 33.08 13.89
C GLU A 180 -33.02 33.19 13.15
N ALA A 181 -32.38 32.06 12.84
CA ALA A 181 -31.08 32.00 12.16
C ALA A 181 -30.83 30.61 11.54
N LEU A 182 -29.94 30.55 10.56
CA LEU A 182 -29.42 29.27 10.06
C LEU A 182 -28.31 28.76 10.98
N TRP A 183 -28.48 27.56 11.53
CA TRP A 183 -27.47 26.90 12.36
C TRP A 183 -26.63 25.92 11.55
N GLU A 184 -25.35 25.79 11.87
CA GLU A 184 -24.45 24.83 11.22
C GLU A 184 -24.84 23.39 11.58
N GLN A 185 -24.76 22.47 10.61
CA GLN A 185 -25.30 21.12 10.70
C GLN A 185 -24.70 20.29 11.85
N ILE A 186 -23.37 20.24 11.99
CA ILE A 186 -22.70 19.46 13.03
C ILE A 186 -23.03 20.00 14.42
N ASN A 187 -23.16 21.32 14.57
CA ASN A 187 -23.58 21.92 15.83
C ASN A 187 -24.97 21.46 16.27
N VAL A 188 -25.89 21.26 15.32
CA VAL A 188 -27.27 20.79 15.61
C VAL A 188 -27.31 19.27 15.79
N THR A 189 -26.82 18.51 14.81
CA THR A 189 -26.94 17.05 14.81
C THR A 189 -25.96 16.39 15.76
N ARG A 190 -24.86 17.06 16.15
CA ARG A 190 -23.76 16.46 16.92
C ARG A 190 -23.24 15.16 16.30
N ASP A 191 -23.30 15.07 14.96
CA ASP A 191 -22.98 13.86 14.20
C ASP A 191 -23.79 12.63 14.64
N SER A 192 -25.01 12.81 15.15
CA SER A 192 -25.90 11.69 15.49
C SER A 192 -26.63 11.13 14.25
N SER A 193 -26.73 11.91 13.17
CA SER A 193 -27.36 11.56 11.89
C SER A 193 -26.69 12.30 10.74
N ASP A 194 -26.72 11.70 9.54
CA ASP A 194 -26.26 12.33 8.29
C ASP A 194 -27.20 13.42 7.79
N TYR A 195 -28.45 13.42 8.27
CA TYR A 195 -29.52 14.24 7.77
C TYR A 195 -29.92 15.34 8.77
N LEU A 196 -30.06 16.56 8.27
CA LEU A 196 -30.68 17.70 8.96
C LEU A 196 -31.63 18.40 8.00
N TRP A 197 -32.89 18.55 8.41
CA TRP A 197 -33.89 19.30 7.67
C TRP A 197 -33.82 20.77 8.05
N TYR A 198 -33.64 21.65 7.07
CA TYR A 198 -33.79 23.09 7.22
C TYR A 198 -35.16 23.49 6.67
N LEU A 199 -36.05 23.93 7.54
CA LEU A 199 -37.45 24.23 7.23
C LEU A 199 -37.75 25.70 7.51
N THR A 200 -38.60 26.30 6.67
CA THR A 200 -39.17 27.64 6.85
C THR A 200 -40.55 27.67 6.20
N GLU A 201 -41.45 28.51 6.70
CA GLU A 201 -42.73 28.84 6.04
C GLU A 201 -42.56 29.90 4.94
#